data_AF-A0A419JR70-F1
#
_entry.id   AF-A0A419JR70-F1
#
_cell.length_a   1.000
_cell.length_b   1.000
_cell.length_c   1.000
_cell.angle_alpha   90.00
_cell.angle_beta   90.00
_cell.angle_gamma   90.00
#
_symmetry.space_group_name_H-M   'P 1'
#
loop_
_entity.id
_entity.type
_entity.pdbx_description
1 polymer ?
#
loop_
_entity_poly.entity_id
_entity_poly.type
_entity_poly.pdbx_seq_one_letter_code
_entity_poly.pdbx_strand_id
1 'polypeptide(L)'
;MLIDGHLDLAMNALSLNRDLTQNVFEIRKQEAGISGKGRAMGTVSFPEMRKGEVGVCLATLIARIRRKGNPLEGYNSPEIAYAVAQGQLAYYRILESQGQIRIIKDWETLSSHVEEWQRSSRRDVPLGFILSMEGADPIIKPAQLKSW
;
A
#
# COMPACT_ATOMS: atom_id res chain seq x y z
N MET A 1 17.90 6.56 5.46
CA MET A 1 16.69 5.70 5.39
C MET A 1 15.61 6.31 6.25
N LEU A 2 14.44 6.52 5.66
CA LEU A 2 13.23 6.95 6.33
C LEU A 2 12.26 5.77 6.45
N ILE A 3 11.42 5.83 7.49
CA ILE A 3 10.28 4.94 7.68
C ILE A 3 9.03 5.80 7.58
N ASP A 4 8.16 5.49 6.63
CA ASP A 4 6.86 6.15 6.52
C ASP A 4 5.83 5.44 7.40
N GLY A 5 5.11 6.22 8.22
CA GLY A 5 4.15 5.72 9.18
C GLY A 5 2.81 5.28 8.59
N HIS A 6 2.50 5.62 7.34
CA HIS A 6 1.19 5.33 6.75
C HIS A 6 1.14 5.63 5.24
N LEU A 7 0.97 4.61 4.38
CA LEU A 7 0.78 4.80 2.93
C LEU A 7 -0.37 3.95 2.35
N ASP A 8 -1.30 4.60 1.66
CA ASP A 8 -2.44 3.99 0.95
C ASP A 8 -2.08 3.43 -0.44
N LEU A 9 -1.01 2.63 -0.53
CA LEU A 9 -0.43 2.23 -1.83
C LEU A 9 -1.40 1.35 -2.64
N ALA A 10 -1.91 0.25 -2.08
CA ALA A 10 -2.79 -0.67 -2.79
C ALA A 10 -4.14 -0.05 -3.18
N MET A 11 -4.70 0.86 -2.36
CA MET A 11 -5.91 1.59 -2.75
C MET A 11 -5.65 2.45 -3.99
N ASN A 12 -4.55 3.19 -4.02
CA ASN A 12 -4.15 3.95 -5.20
C ASN A 12 -3.91 3.05 -6.41
N ALA A 13 -3.26 1.89 -6.24
CA ALA A 13 -3.01 0.97 -7.32
C ALA A 13 -4.30 0.39 -7.91
N LEU A 14 -5.17 -0.16 -7.06
CA LEU A 14 -6.35 -0.92 -7.49
C LEU A 14 -7.55 -0.02 -7.83
N SER A 15 -7.79 1.05 -7.07
CA SER A 15 -8.96 1.93 -7.29
C SER A 15 -8.70 3.01 -8.34
N LEU A 16 -7.46 3.49 -8.44
CA LEU A 16 -7.08 4.49 -9.45
C LEU A 16 -6.34 3.89 -10.65
N ASN A 17 -6.13 2.57 -10.69
CA ASN A 17 -5.42 1.87 -11.76
C ASN A 17 -3.99 2.41 -11.97
N ARG A 18 -3.27 2.64 -10.87
CA ARG A 18 -1.91 3.18 -10.88
C ARG A 18 -0.90 2.05 -10.78
N ASP A 19 -0.03 1.95 -11.77
CA ASP A 19 1.13 1.09 -11.68
C ASP A 19 2.24 1.78 -10.85
N LEU A 20 2.39 1.36 -9.59
CA LEU A 20 3.34 1.95 -8.65
C LEU A 20 4.81 1.64 -8.97
N THR A 21 5.08 0.73 -9.92
CA THR A 21 6.45 0.49 -10.40
C THR A 21 6.96 1.63 -11.29
N GLN A 22 6.06 2.42 -11.85
CA GLN A 22 6.38 3.60 -12.65
C GLN A 22 6.67 4.82 -11.76
N ASN A 23 7.45 5.76 -12.31
CA ASN A 23 7.69 7.03 -11.63
C ASN A 23 6.42 7.90 -11.66
N VAL A 24 6.28 8.82 -10.70
CA VAL A 24 5.07 9.64 -10.58
C VAL A 24 4.80 10.53 -11.79
N PHE A 25 5.82 10.92 -12.57
CA PHE A 25 5.60 11.73 -13.76
C PHE A 25 4.85 10.93 -14.84
N GLU A 26 5.22 9.68 -15.07
CA GLU A 26 4.53 8.81 -16.04
C GLU A 26 3.09 8.50 -15.59
N ILE A 27 2.89 8.20 -14.30
CA ILE A 27 1.53 7.99 -13.75
C ILE A 27 0.67 9.24 -13.95
N ARG A 28 1.18 10.43 -13.63
CA ARG A 28 0.42 11.69 -13.79
C ARG A 28 0.13 12.01 -15.26
N LYS A 29 1.06 11.69 -16.16
CA LYS A 29 0.90 11.86 -17.61
C LYS A 29 -0.21 10.95 -18.15
N GLN A 30 -0.27 9.70 -17.71
CA GLN A 30 -1.34 8.76 -18.08
C GLN A 30 -2.72 9.19 -17.58
N GLU A 31 -2.76 9.86 -16.42
CA GLU A 31 -3.99 10.38 -15.84
C GLU A 31 -4.39 11.78 -16.36
N ALA A 32 -3.62 12.38 -17.27
CA ALA A 32 -3.88 13.72 -17.78
C ALA A 32 -5.26 13.80 -18.46
N GLY A 33 -6.08 14.76 -18.03
CA GLY A 33 -7.44 14.94 -18.54
C GLY A 33 -8.49 13.99 -17.94
N ILE A 34 -8.11 13.02 -17.10
CA ILE A 34 -9.07 12.18 -16.37
C ILE A 34 -9.64 12.99 -15.19
N SER A 35 -10.97 13.10 -15.12
CA SER A 35 -11.64 13.77 -14.02
C SER A 35 -11.68 12.92 -12.74
N GLY A 36 -11.80 13.58 -11.59
CA GLY A 36 -11.91 12.93 -10.28
C GLY A 36 -10.84 13.37 -9.28
N LYS A 37 -11.11 13.16 -7.99
CA LYS A 37 -10.21 13.57 -6.92
C LYS A 37 -8.86 12.88 -7.04
N GLY A 38 -7.78 13.66 -6.99
CA GLY A 38 -6.41 13.13 -6.93
C GLY A 38 -5.82 12.66 -8.28
N ARG A 39 -6.59 12.69 -9.38
CA ARG A 39 -6.09 12.35 -10.72
C ARG A 39 -5.00 13.31 -11.15
N ALA A 40 -3.94 12.78 -11.76
CA ALA A 40 -2.74 13.49 -12.18
C ALA A 40 -1.99 14.24 -11.04
N MET A 41 -2.27 13.92 -9.77
CA MET A 41 -1.67 14.59 -8.60
C MET A 41 -0.93 13.63 -7.64
N GLY A 42 -0.83 12.34 -7.95
CA GLY A 42 -0.18 11.35 -7.07
C GLY A 42 1.30 11.67 -6.80
N THR A 43 1.78 11.59 -5.56
CA THR A 43 3.14 11.97 -5.14
C THR A 43 4.03 10.80 -4.74
N VAL A 44 3.47 9.61 -4.57
CA VAL A 44 4.18 8.43 -4.09
C VAL A 44 4.08 7.30 -5.12
N SER A 45 5.23 6.72 -5.45
CA SER A 45 5.37 5.44 -6.17
C SER A 45 6.70 4.80 -5.77
N PHE A 46 6.98 3.56 -6.15
CA PHE A 46 8.19 2.86 -5.69
C PHE A 46 9.49 3.59 -6.11
N PRO A 47 9.62 4.11 -7.34
CA PRO A 47 10.77 4.96 -7.69
C PRO A 47 10.93 6.19 -6.78
N GLU A 48 9.84 6.85 -6.40
CA GLU A 48 9.93 8.05 -5.56
C GLU A 48 10.19 7.74 -4.09
N MET A 49 9.65 6.63 -3.58
CA MET A 49 10.03 6.10 -2.26
C MET A 49 11.55 5.86 -2.21
N ARG A 50 12.11 5.24 -3.24
CA ARG A 50 13.57 5.00 -3.34
C ARG A 50 14.36 6.30 -3.39
N LYS A 51 13.95 7.28 -4.22
CA LYS A 51 14.63 8.58 -4.30
C LYS A 51 14.56 9.36 -2.98
N GLY A 52 13.42 9.28 -2.29
CA GLY A 52 13.22 9.88 -0.97
C GLY A 52 13.84 9.08 0.19
N GLU A 53 14.54 7.99 -0.09
CA GLU A 53 15.11 7.07 0.90
C GLU A 53 14.10 6.42 1.87
N VAL A 54 12.82 6.35 1.48
CA VAL A 54 11.78 5.62 2.23
C VAL A 54 11.97 4.12 1.97
N GLY A 55 12.72 3.47 2.85
CA GLY A 55 13.07 2.04 2.73
C GLY A 55 12.06 1.12 3.41
N VAL A 56 11.27 1.65 4.34
CA VAL A 56 10.19 0.93 5.04
C VAL A 56 8.95 1.81 5.09
N CYS A 57 7.77 1.21 4.97
CA CYS A 57 6.51 1.89 5.22
C CYS A 57 5.50 0.99 5.91
N LEU A 58 4.52 1.59 6.58
CA LEU A 58 3.28 0.92 6.92
C LEU A 58 2.38 0.95 5.68
N ALA A 59 2.29 -0.20 5.00
CA ALA A 59 1.49 -0.37 3.80
C ALA A 59 0.05 -0.72 4.19
N THR A 60 -0.82 0.28 4.10
CA THR A 60 -2.19 0.20 4.61
C THR A 60 -3.09 -0.58 3.67
N LEU A 61 -3.89 -1.48 4.25
CA LEU A 61 -5.11 -2.03 3.68
C LEU A 61 -6.28 -1.16 4.13
N ILE A 62 -7.01 -0.56 3.20
CA ILE A 62 -8.11 0.37 3.50
C ILE A 62 -9.36 0.01 2.70
N ALA A 63 -10.41 -0.36 3.41
CA ALA A 63 -11.72 -0.59 2.83
C ALA A 63 -12.82 -0.31 3.87
N ARG A 64 -13.29 0.93 3.93
CA ARG A 64 -14.32 1.36 4.89
C ARG A 64 -15.73 1.11 4.36
N ILE A 65 -16.66 0.77 5.24
CA ILE A 65 -18.10 0.80 4.89
C ILE A 65 -18.65 2.23 4.97
N ARG A 66 -19.67 2.49 4.16
CA ARG A 66 -20.42 3.74 4.23
C ARG A 66 -21.24 3.78 5.53
N ARG A 67 -21.12 4.88 6.28
CA ARG A 67 -21.91 5.12 7.50
C ARG A 67 -22.76 6.38 7.34
N LYS A 68 -23.99 6.35 7.83
CA LYS A 68 -24.89 7.52 7.80
C LYS A 68 -24.22 8.69 8.53
N GLY A 69 -24.17 9.86 7.88
CA GLY A 69 -23.54 11.06 8.43
C GLY A 69 -22.03 11.17 8.21
N ASN A 70 -21.36 10.13 7.68
CA ASN A 70 -19.96 10.25 7.27
C ASN A 70 -19.90 10.82 5.83
N PRO A 71 -19.18 11.93 5.60
CA PRO A 71 -19.04 12.52 4.26
C PRO A 71 -18.12 11.71 3.34
N LEU A 72 -17.35 10.77 3.87
CA LEU A 72 -16.43 9.94 3.09
C LEU A 72 -17.17 8.80 2.39
N GLU A 73 -16.75 8.51 1.16
CA GLU A 73 -17.22 7.35 0.42
C GLU A 73 -16.82 6.03 1.11
N GLY A 74 -17.60 4.99 0.86
CA GLY A 74 -17.36 3.67 1.42
C GLY A 74 -18.23 2.59 0.77
N TYR A 75 -17.90 1.35 1.07
CA TYR A 75 -18.58 0.16 0.58
C TYR A 75 -19.92 -0.06 1.27
N ASN A 76 -20.85 -0.73 0.59
CA ASN A 76 -22.23 -0.90 1.08
C ASN A 76 -22.38 -2.06 2.07
N SER A 77 -21.36 -2.90 2.26
CA SER A 77 -21.36 -3.96 3.27
C SER A 77 -19.95 -4.36 3.71
N PRO A 78 -19.80 -4.97 4.91
CA PRO A 78 -18.53 -5.52 5.38
C PRO A 78 -17.94 -6.61 4.46
N GLU A 79 -18.78 -7.39 3.77
CA GLU A 79 -18.34 -8.42 2.82
C GLU A 79 -17.66 -7.81 1.60
N ILE A 80 -18.19 -6.70 1.08
CA ILE A 80 -17.56 -5.94 -0.01
C ILE A 80 -16.23 -5.35 0.48
N ALA A 81 -16.23 -4.75 1.67
CA ALA A 81 -15.00 -4.23 2.28
C ALA A 81 -13.93 -5.31 2.49
N TYR A 82 -14.31 -6.48 2.99
CA TYR A 82 -13.45 -7.67 3.11
C TYR A 82 -12.84 -8.05 1.76
N ALA A 83 -13.67 -8.21 0.72
CA ALA A 83 -13.21 -8.62 -0.61
C ALA A 83 -12.21 -7.62 -1.20
N VAL A 84 -12.45 -6.32 -1.04
CA VAL A 84 -11.54 -5.26 -1.49
C VAL A 84 -10.22 -5.30 -0.74
N ALA A 85 -10.25 -5.37 0.59
CA ALA A 85 -9.02 -5.42 1.39
C ALA A 85 -8.22 -6.70 1.13
N GLN A 86 -8.87 -7.83 0.84
CA GLN A 86 -8.20 -9.04 0.37
C GLN A 86 -7.57 -8.86 -1.02
N GLY A 87 -8.21 -8.13 -1.93
CA GLY A 87 -7.62 -7.75 -3.21
C GLY A 87 -6.35 -6.90 -3.04
N GLN A 88 -6.38 -5.94 -2.12
CA GLN A 88 -5.20 -5.13 -1.76
C GLN A 88 -4.07 -5.99 -1.17
N LEU A 89 -4.40 -6.93 -0.27
CA LEU A 89 -3.43 -7.88 0.28
C LEU A 89 -2.84 -8.80 -0.80
N ALA A 90 -3.68 -9.29 -1.71
CA ALA A 90 -3.24 -10.11 -2.84
C ALA A 90 -2.27 -9.34 -3.75
N TYR A 91 -2.52 -8.05 -4.00
CA TYR A 91 -1.62 -7.19 -4.75
C TYR A 91 -0.22 -7.12 -4.11
N TYR A 92 -0.13 -6.89 -2.80
CA TYR A 92 1.15 -6.89 -2.10
C TYR A 92 1.85 -8.27 -2.13
N ARG A 93 1.11 -9.37 -1.96
CA ARG A 93 1.69 -10.72 -2.06
C ARG A 93 2.26 -11.02 -3.45
N ILE A 94 1.65 -10.50 -4.51
CA ILE A 94 2.19 -10.61 -5.89
C ILE A 94 3.47 -9.79 -6.02
N LEU A 95 3.51 -8.57 -5.48
CA LEU A 95 4.73 -7.76 -5.50
C LEU A 95 5.87 -8.38 -4.68
N GLU A 96 5.53 -9.03 -3.56
CA GLU A 96 6.50 -9.77 -2.75
C GLU A 96 7.08 -10.97 -3.53
N SER A 97 6.24 -11.75 -4.22
CA SER A 97 6.71 -12.89 -5.02
C SER A 97 7.57 -12.47 -6.23
N GLN A 98 7.43 -11.22 -6.68
CA GLN A 98 8.26 -10.60 -7.71
C GLN A 98 9.54 -9.94 -7.16
N GLY A 99 9.77 -9.98 -5.84
CA GLY A 99 10.92 -9.35 -5.19
C GLY A 99 10.90 -7.81 -5.20
N GLN A 100 9.76 -7.19 -5.52
CA GLN A 100 9.62 -5.72 -5.49
C GLN A 100 9.54 -5.19 -4.05
N ILE A 101 8.89 -5.96 -3.18
CA ILE A 101 8.71 -5.65 -1.77
C ILE A 101 9.09 -6.85 -0.89
N ARG A 102 9.29 -6.60 0.40
CA ARG A 102 9.42 -7.61 1.45
C ARG A 102 8.37 -7.33 2.52
N ILE A 103 7.50 -8.27 2.81
CA ILE A 103 6.54 -8.12 3.91
C ILE A 103 7.25 -8.42 5.23
N ILE A 104 7.28 -7.41 6.10
CA ILE A 104 7.94 -7.45 7.41
C ILE A 104 6.89 -7.82 8.47
N LYS A 105 7.08 -8.98 9.10
CA LYS A 105 6.12 -9.55 10.07
C LYS A 105 6.65 -9.57 11.51
N ASP A 106 7.94 -9.32 11.69
CA ASP A 106 8.62 -9.41 12.97
C ASP A 106 9.86 -8.50 13.02
N TRP A 107 10.44 -8.40 14.21
CA TRP A 107 11.62 -7.59 14.48
C TRP A 107 12.87 -8.09 13.74
N GLU A 108 13.04 -9.40 13.60
CA GLU A 108 14.22 -9.99 12.94
C GLU A 108 14.24 -9.64 11.44
N THR A 109 13.10 -9.77 10.77
CA THR A 109 12.91 -9.38 9.37
C THR A 109 13.10 -7.87 9.20
N LEU A 110 12.61 -7.05 10.14
CA LEU A 110 12.83 -5.60 10.11
C LEU A 110 14.32 -5.27 10.24
N SER A 111 15.00 -5.83 11.25
CA SER A 111 16.40 -5.55 11.52
C SER A 111 17.29 -5.92 10.33
N SER A 112 17.11 -7.13 9.78
CA SER A 112 17.85 -7.59 8.59
C SER A 112 17.58 -6.71 7.37
N HIS A 113 16.33 -6.28 7.16
CA HIS A 113 15.98 -5.36 6.08
C HIS A 113 16.67 -4.00 6.21
N VAL A 114 16.71 -3.44 7.41
CA VAL A 114 17.39 -2.15 7.65
C VAL A 114 18.89 -2.27 7.39
N GLU A 115 19.52 -3.35 7.86
CA GLU A 115 20.94 -3.59 7.60
C GLU A 115 21.25 -3.73 6.11
N GLU A 116 20.44 -4.49 5.38
CA GLU A 116 20.58 -4.67 3.93
C GLU A 116 20.42 -3.35 3.18
N TRP A 117 19.42 -2.56 3.54
CA TRP A 117 19.18 -1.24 2.94
C TRP A 117 20.36 -0.27 3.13
N GLN A 118 21.06 -0.36 4.26
CA GLN A 118 22.21 0.49 4.56
C GLN A 118 23.49 0.06 3.84
N ARG A 119 23.67 -1.24 3.58
CA ARG A 119 24.89 -1.79 2.96
C ARG A 119 24.86 -1.77 1.42
N SER A 120 23.67 -1.88 0.82
CA SER A 120 23.52 -2.11 -0.62
C SER A 120 23.29 -0.84 -1.43
N SER A 121 23.52 -0.96 -2.75
CA SER A 121 22.93 -0.07 -3.75
C SER A 121 21.40 -0.11 -3.58
N ARG A 122 20.80 1.01 -3.13
CA ARG A 122 19.36 1.13 -2.80
C ARG A 122 18.41 0.78 -3.95
N ARG A 123 18.93 0.62 -5.18
CA ARG A 123 18.14 0.26 -6.36
C ARG A 123 17.69 -1.20 -6.33
N ASP A 124 18.47 -2.07 -5.68
CA ASP A 124 18.32 -3.53 -5.82
C ASP A 124 17.67 -4.17 -4.58
N VAL A 125 17.51 -3.43 -3.49
CA VAL A 125 16.87 -3.90 -2.25
C VAL A 125 15.34 -3.79 -2.40
N PRO A 126 14.52 -4.80 -2.06
CA PRO A 126 13.07 -4.65 -2.02
C PRO A 126 12.64 -3.51 -1.08
N LEU A 127 11.45 -2.94 -1.27
CA LEU A 127 10.89 -2.01 -0.27
C LEU A 127 10.30 -2.80 0.92
N GLY A 128 10.52 -2.32 2.14
CA GLY A 128 10.04 -2.97 3.36
C GLY A 128 8.61 -2.58 3.69
N PHE A 129 7.70 -3.55 3.75
CA PHE A 129 6.27 -3.31 3.94
C PHE A 129 5.83 -3.93 5.26
N ILE A 130 5.48 -3.09 6.24
CA ILE A 130 4.75 -3.53 7.42
C ILE A 130 3.27 -3.40 7.08
N LEU A 131 2.54 -4.52 7.01
CA LEU A 131 1.12 -4.45 6.68
C LEU A 131 0.35 -3.84 7.85
N SER A 132 -0.54 -2.90 7.54
CA SER A 132 -1.47 -2.32 8.50
C SER A 132 -2.89 -2.30 7.92
N MET A 133 -3.89 -2.06 8.76
CA MET A 133 -5.29 -1.93 8.34
C MET A 133 -5.87 -0.63 8.89
N GLU A 134 -6.29 0.28 8.01
CA GLU A 134 -7.01 1.49 8.40
C GLU A 134 -8.51 1.22 8.41
N GLY A 135 -9.04 1.08 9.63
CA GLY A 135 -10.44 0.70 9.85
C GLY A 135 -10.63 -0.81 9.76
N ALA A 136 -11.17 -1.39 10.83
CA ALA A 136 -11.39 -2.83 10.94
C ALA A 136 -12.71 -3.31 10.31
N ASP A 137 -13.35 -2.49 9.47
CA ASP A 137 -14.59 -2.84 8.77
C ASP A 137 -14.47 -4.11 7.90
N PRO A 138 -13.29 -4.47 7.33
CA PRO A 138 -13.07 -5.78 6.71
C PRO A 138 -13.10 -6.96 7.68
N ILE A 139 -12.96 -6.77 8.99
CA ILE A 139 -13.03 -7.86 9.97
C ILE A 139 -14.50 -8.11 10.35
N ILE A 140 -15.16 -9.02 9.63
CA ILE A 140 -16.57 -9.37 9.83
C ILE A 140 -16.77 -10.12 11.15
N LYS A 141 -15.81 -10.98 11.52
CA LYS A 141 -15.82 -11.74 12.78
C LYS A 141 -14.42 -11.76 13.41
N PRO A 142 -14.29 -11.71 14.75
CA PRO A 142 -12.99 -11.74 15.42
C PRO A 142 -12.07 -12.91 15.01
N ALA A 143 -12.64 -14.08 14.71
CA ALA A 143 -11.89 -15.26 14.27
C ALA A 143 -11.09 -15.02 12.97
N GLN A 144 -11.48 -14.06 12.14
CA GLN A 144 -10.77 -13.72 10.90
C GLN A 144 -9.45 -12.99 11.15
N LEU A 145 -9.21 -12.42 12.33
CA LEU A 145 -7.96 -11.68 12.60
C LEU A 145 -6.71 -12.52 12.31
N LYS A 146 -6.77 -13.83 12.53
CA LYS A 146 -5.64 -14.76 12.29
C LYS A 146 -5.32 -14.98 10.80
N SER A 147 -6.23 -14.64 9.89
CA SER A 147 -6.04 -14.84 8.44
C SER A 147 -5.46 -13.63 7.71
N TRP A 148 -5.30 -12.51 8.41
CA TRP A 148 -4.65 -11.30 7.92
C TRP A 148 -3.17 -11.31 8.33
#